data_AF-A0A137Q1B6-F1
#
_entry.id   AF-A0A137Q1B6-F1
#
_cell.length_a   1.000
_cell.length_b   1.000
_cell.length_c   1.000
_cell.angle_alpha   90.00
_cell.angle_beta   90.00
_cell.angle_gamma   90.00
#
_symmetry.space_group_name_H-M   'P 1'
#
loop_
_entity.id
_entity.type
_entity.pdbx_description
1 polymer ?
#
loop_
_entity_poly.entity_id
_entity_poly.type
_entity_poly.pdbx_seq_one_letter_code
_entity_poly.pdbx_strand_id
1 'polypeptide(L)'
;MVSSLTKVFSGASNVMGGSLVLNPKSRHYPQLFKTYQDVYFAEDAIYMERNSRDFKYRIQIIDSNVEALCDFLRSRSIAGGAGGDGEPVAIKEVFYPKYVTRENYDLCRVKPSSSSPSPASPSSPAIESATRVGGGYGGLFSLTFTSPLASQTFFNNLTCCKGPSLGTNFTLACPFTILAHYGELDWAEGFGVERGLVRVSVGLEEREELVRG
;
A
#
# COMPACT_ATOMS: atom_id res chain seq x y z
N MET A 1 16.36 -0.66 -12.00
CA MET A 1 15.20 -0.69 -11.08
C MET A 1 14.84 -2.14 -10.83
N VAL A 2 14.66 -2.54 -9.57
CA VAL A 2 14.16 -3.87 -9.21
C VAL A 2 12.73 -3.70 -8.71
N SER A 3 11.83 -4.60 -9.08
CA SER A 3 10.45 -4.60 -8.59
C SER A 3 9.95 -6.01 -8.33
N SER A 4 9.12 -6.18 -7.30
CA SER A 4 8.37 -7.42 -7.08
C SER A 4 7.07 -7.33 -7.88
N LEU A 5 6.97 -8.15 -8.93
CA LEU A 5 5.77 -8.24 -9.77
C LEU A 5 4.62 -8.97 -9.05
N THR A 6 4.94 -9.81 -8.06
CA THR A 6 3.98 -10.51 -7.18
C THR A 6 2.96 -9.57 -6.52
N LYS A 7 3.34 -8.31 -6.28
CA LYS A 7 2.58 -7.33 -5.50
C LYS A 7 1.50 -6.68 -6.37
N VAL A 8 1.32 -5.37 -6.26
CA VAL A 8 0.28 -4.62 -6.96
C VAL A 8 0.30 -4.79 -8.48
N PHE A 9 1.47 -5.09 -9.07
CA PHE A 9 1.56 -5.37 -10.49
C PHE A 9 0.69 -6.59 -10.88
N SER A 10 0.81 -7.72 -10.18
CA SER A 10 -0.11 -8.85 -10.34
C SER A 10 -1.44 -8.63 -9.61
N GLY A 11 -1.44 -8.29 -8.32
CA GLY A 11 -2.65 -8.04 -7.52
C GLY A 11 -3.48 -9.28 -7.15
N ALA A 12 -3.48 -10.33 -8.00
CA ALA A 12 -4.33 -11.50 -7.86
C ALA A 12 -3.86 -12.51 -6.79
N SER A 13 -2.67 -12.33 -6.21
CA SER A 13 -2.12 -13.21 -5.16
C SER A 13 -1.95 -14.68 -5.59
N ASN A 14 -1.79 -14.95 -6.89
CA ASN A 14 -1.73 -16.31 -7.43
C ASN A 14 -0.43 -16.64 -8.19
N VAL A 15 0.45 -15.66 -8.40
CA VAL A 15 1.74 -15.85 -9.07
C VAL A 15 2.82 -15.03 -8.38
N MET A 16 4.06 -15.49 -8.44
CA MET A 16 5.21 -14.76 -7.92
C MET A 16 6.15 -14.37 -9.06
N GLY A 17 6.70 -13.17 -9.01
CA GLY A 17 7.69 -12.74 -10.00
C GLY A 17 8.46 -11.52 -9.57
N GLY A 18 9.60 -11.32 -10.21
CA GLY A 18 10.46 -10.16 -10.05
C GLY A 18 10.87 -9.60 -11.41
N SER A 19 11.16 -8.31 -11.45
CA SER A 19 11.71 -7.66 -12.64
C SER A 19 12.95 -6.84 -12.31
N LEU A 20 13.89 -6.82 -13.25
CA LEU A 20 15.06 -5.97 -13.25
C LEU A 20 15.08 -5.17 -14.56
N VAL A 21 14.80 -3.87 -14.48
CA VAL A 21 14.90 -2.95 -15.62
C VAL A 21 16.28 -2.30 -15.60
N LEU A 22 17.05 -2.54 -16.66
CA LEU A 22 18.41 -2.02 -16.85
C LEU A 22 18.41 -0.86 -17.84
N ASN A 23 19.20 0.17 -17.57
CA ASN A 23 19.47 1.24 -18.53
C ASN A 23 20.63 0.82 -19.45
N PRO A 24 20.43 0.63 -20.77
CA PRO A 24 21.48 0.21 -21.70
C PRO A 24 22.66 1.18 -21.78
N LYS A 25 22.46 2.45 -21.44
CA LYS A 25 23.52 3.48 -21.42
C LYS A 25 24.36 3.47 -20.15
N SER A 26 24.01 2.66 -19.15
CA SER A 26 24.76 2.57 -17.90
C SER A 26 26.06 1.81 -18.09
N ARG A 27 27.16 2.31 -17.51
CA ARG A 27 28.45 1.59 -17.43
C ARG A 27 28.34 0.20 -16.76
N HIS A 28 27.31 -0.01 -15.94
CA HIS A 28 27.07 -1.27 -15.23
C HIS A 28 26.25 -2.28 -16.06
N TYR A 29 25.65 -1.86 -17.18
CA TYR A 29 24.78 -2.71 -17.99
C TYR A 29 25.45 -4.02 -18.43
N PRO A 30 26.68 -4.03 -19.00
CA PRO A 30 27.27 -5.27 -19.50
C PRO A 30 27.48 -6.31 -18.40
N GLN A 31 27.80 -5.89 -17.18
CA GLN A 31 28.01 -6.81 -16.06
C GLN A 31 26.68 -7.37 -15.53
N LEU A 32 25.66 -6.51 -15.38
CA LEU A 32 24.34 -6.93 -14.89
C LEU A 32 23.56 -7.76 -15.91
N PHE A 33 23.71 -7.47 -17.21
CA PHE A 33 23.02 -8.22 -18.25
C PHE A 33 23.56 -9.66 -18.35
N LYS A 34 24.88 -9.86 -18.13
CA LYS A 34 25.49 -11.20 -18.12
C LYS A 34 24.94 -12.13 -17.05
N THR A 35 24.32 -11.60 -15.98
CA THR A 35 23.72 -12.42 -14.93
C THR A 35 22.26 -12.80 -15.22
N TYR A 36 21.70 -12.34 -16.33
CA TYR A 36 20.33 -12.69 -16.71
C TYR A 36 20.21 -14.18 -17.04
N GLN A 37 19.15 -14.79 -16.52
CA GLN A 37 18.76 -16.17 -16.82
C GLN A 37 17.27 -16.17 -17.11
N ASP A 38 16.86 -16.85 -18.19
CA ASP A 38 15.46 -17.03 -18.54
C ASP A 38 14.92 -18.29 -17.84
N VAL A 39 14.66 -18.14 -16.54
CA VAL A 39 14.20 -19.23 -15.65
C VAL A 39 12.82 -18.96 -15.07
N TYR A 40 12.07 -18.03 -15.67
CA TYR A 40 10.75 -17.70 -15.18
C TYR A 40 9.74 -18.75 -15.66
N PHE A 41 8.96 -19.30 -14.73
CA PHE A 41 8.00 -20.36 -15.04
C PHE A 41 6.93 -19.85 -16.01
N ALA A 42 6.72 -20.58 -17.12
CA ALA A 42 5.95 -20.08 -18.26
C ALA A 42 4.48 -19.82 -17.91
N GLU A 43 3.86 -20.69 -17.11
CA GLU A 43 2.48 -20.56 -16.68
C GLU A 43 2.30 -19.36 -15.74
N ASP A 44 3.25 -19.14 -14.82
CA ASP A 44 3.28 -17.94 -13.97
C ASP A 44 3.43 -16.68 -14.83
N ALA A 45 4.20 -16.73 -15.93
CA ALA A 45 4.36 -15.60 -16.85
C ALA A 45 3.04 -15.26 -17.59
N ILE A 46 2.26 -16.26 -18.01
CA ILE A 46 0.95 -16.06 -18.64
C ILE A 46 -0.02 -15.37 -17.68
N TYR A 47 -0.12 -15.86 -16.44
CA TYR A 47 -0.98 -15.23 -15.44
C TYR A 47 -0.46 -13.86 -15.03
N MET A 48 0.86 -13.67 -14.91
CA MET A 48 1.48 -12.38 -14.60
C MET A 48 1.13 -11.32 -15.66
N GLU A 49 1.24 -11.65 -16.95
CA GLU A 49 0.85 -10.77 -18.05
C GLU A 49 -0.64 -10.41 -17.93
N ARG A 50 -1.52 -11.41 -17.81
CA ARG A 50 -2.97 -11.20 -17.70
C ARG A 50 -3.33 -10.30 -16.52
N ASN A 51 -2.78 -10.60 -15.35
CA ASN A 51 -3.01 -9.90 -14.09
C ASN A 51 -2.51 -8.44 -14.12
N SER A 52 -1.52 -8.13 -14.98
CA SER A 52 -0.94 -6.80 -15.06
C SER A 52 -1.75 -5.79 -15.88
N ARG A 53 -2.67 -6.25 -16.74
CA ARG A 53 -3.35 -5.41 -17.74
C ARG A 53 -4.18 -4.28 -17.13
N ASP A 54 -4.74 -4.50 -15.95
CA ASP A 54 -5.59 -3.55 -15.23
C ASP A 54 -4.87 -2.84 -14.08
N PHE A 55 -3.56 -3.05 -13.91
CA PHE A 55 -2.76 -2.49 -12.81
C PHE A 55 -2.94 -0.97 -12.67
N LYS A 56 -2.93 -0.23 -13.79
CA LYS A 56 -3.10 1.24 -13.80
C LYS A 56 -4.47 1.69 -13.30
N TYR A 57 -5.50 0.90 -13.53
CA TYR A 57 -6.84 1.18 -13.03
C TYR A 57 -6.93 0.83 -11.53
N ARG A 58 -6.45 -0.35 -11.15
CA ARG A 58 -6.44 -0.81 -9.76
C ARG A 58 -5.68 0.14 -8.83
N ILE A 59 -4.53 0.67 -9.25
CA ILE A 59 -3.75 1.58 -8.40
C ILE A 59 -4.48 2.89 -8.10
N GLN A 60 -5.33 3.39 -9.00
CA GLN A 60 -6.10 4.61 -8.77
C GLN A 60 -7.19 4.40 -7.70
N ILE A 61 -7.87 3.25 -7.75
CA ILE A 61 -8.85 2.86 -6.73
C ILE A 61 -8.15 2.67 -5.39
N ILE A 62 -7.06 1.90 -5.35
CA ILE A 62 -6.27 1.67 -4.14
C ILE A 62 -5.81 3.00 -3.53
N ASP A 63 -5.23 3.91 -4.33
CA ASP A 63 -4.79 5.23 -3.85
C ASP A 63 -5.94 6.03 -3.22
N SER A 64 -7.12 6.03 -3.85
CA SER A 64 -8.31 6.71 -3.32
C SER A 64 -8.80 6.07 -2.02
N ASN A 65 -8.85 4.73 -1.97
CA ASN A 65 -9.31 3.97 -0.81
C ASN A 65 -8.39 4.16 0.39
N VAL A 66 -7.08 4.05 0.20
CA VAL A 66 -6.08 4.24 1.27
C VAL A 66 -6.17 5.64 1.84
N GLU A 67 -6.27 6.65 0.99
CA GLU A 67 -6.32 8.02 1.47
C GLU A 67 -7.60 8.29 2.28
N ALA A 68 -8.76 7.81 1.81
CA ALA A 68 -10.00 7.91 2.56
C ALA A 68 -9.93 7.19 3.92
N LEU A 69 -9.36 5.97 3.94
CA LEU A 69 -9.20 5.19 5.16
C LEU A 69 -8.19 5.85 6.13
N CYS A 70 -7.09 6.36 5.59
CA CYS A 70 -6.10 7.10 6.36
C CYS A 70 -6.69 8.38 6.96
N ASP A 71 -7.45 9.17 6.20
CA ASP A 71 -8.11 10.39 6.70
C ASP A 71 -9.14 10.04 7.80
N PHE A 72 -9.90 8.95 7.61
CA PHE A 72 -10.86 8.45 8.58
C PHE A 72 -10.21 8.00 9.90
N LEU A 73 -9.13 7.21 9.82
CA LEU A 73 -8.42 6.71 11.00
C LEU A 73 -7.63 7.82 11.68
N ARG A 74 -7.04 8.75 10.89
CA ARG A 74 -6.27 9.88 11.40
C ARG A 74 -7.13 10.79 12.24
N SER A 75 -8.33 11.14 11.79
CA SER A 75 -9.27 11.97 12.56
C SER A 75 -9.72 11.34 13.89
N ARG A 76 -9.51 10.03 14.08
CA ARG A 76 -9.77 9.28 15.33
C ARG A 76 -8.51 8.88 16.08
N SER A 77 -7.36 9.44 15.71
CA SER A 77 -6.07 9.18 16.34
C SER A 77 -5.62 10.36 17.21
N ILE A 78 -4.81 10.10 18.23
CA ILE A 78 -4.23 11.14 19.10
C ILE A 78 -3.57 12.22 18.25
N ALA A 79 -2.71 11.82 17.33
CA ALA A 79 -1.96 12.80 16.56
C ALA A 79 -2.80 13.51 15.47
N GLY A 80 -4.06 13.09 15.27
CA GLY A 80 -5.06 13.81 14.47
C GLY A 80 -5.98 14.68 15.32
N GLY A 81 -5.69 14.83 16.61
CA GLY A 81 -6.42 15.70 17.54
C GLY A 81 -7.58 15.01 18.29
N ALA A 82 -7.76 13.68 18.15
CA ALA A 82 -8.74 12.96 18.95
C ALA A 82 -8.30 12.85 20.41
N GLY A 83 -9.28 12.68 21.32
CA GLY A 83 -9.02 12.49 22.76
C GLY A 83 -9.09 13.78 23.59
N GLY A 84 -9.62 14.87 23.02
CA GLY A 84 -10.14 15.98 23.81
C GLY A 84 -11.31 15.53 24.70
N ASP A 85 -11.47 16.18 25.84
CA ASP A 85 -12.56 15.95 26.82
C ASP A 85 -12.59 14.57 27.51
N GLY A 86 -11.48 13.83 27.50
CA GLY A 86 -11.33 12.56 28.24
C GLY A 86 -11.86 11.33 27.51
N GLU A 87 -12.25 11.46 26.24
CA GLU A 87 -12.64 10.34 25.39
C GLU A 87 -11.48 9.36 25.17
N PRO A 88 -11.68 8.04 25.36
CA PRO A 88 -10.64 7.05 25.18
C PRO A 88 -10.28 6.90 23.69
N VAL A 89 -9.00 7.09 23.37
CA VAL A 89 -8.48 6.92 22.01
C VAL A 89 -7.62 5.68 21.91
N ALA A 90 -7.94 4.80 20.97
CA ALA A 90 -7.18 3.57 20.73
C ALA A 90 -5.96 3.78 19.83
N ILE A 91 -6.09 4.64 18.81
CA ILE A 91 -5.07 4.85 17.78
C ILE A 91 -4.17 6.02 18.18
N LYS A 92 -2.87 5.77 18.22
CA LYS A 92 -1.86 6.79 18.51
C LYS A 92 -1.52 7.60 17.26
N GLU A 93 -1.09 6.92 16.20
CA GLU A 93 -0.64 7.52 14.94
C GLU A 93 -0.99 6.65 13.72
N VAL A 94 -1.20 7.30 12.58
CA VAL A 94 -1.38 6.74 11.23
C VAL A 94 -0.16 7.10 10.37
N PHE A 95 0.70 6.12 10.14
CA PHE A 95 1.86 6.26 9.27
C PHE A 95 1.47 6.08 7.81
N TYR A 96 1.25 7.20 7.13
CA TYR A 96 0.98 7.30 5.70
C TYR A 96 1.78 8.47 5.10
N PRO A 97 2.39 8.37 3.90
CA PRO A 97 3.30 9.40 3.41
C PRO A 97 2.69 10.81 3.35
N LYS A 98 1.36 10.92 3.16
CA LYS A 98 0.62 12.19 3.23
C LYS A 98 0.81 12.97 4.54
N TYR A 99 1.04 12.28 5.67
CA TYR A 99 1.15 12.92 6.99
C TYR A 99 2.56 12.95 7.56
N VAL A 100 3.40 11.95 7.26
CA VAL A 100 4.68 11.77 7.97
C VAL A 100 5.90 12.19 7.14
N THR A 101 5.85 12.00 5.82
CA THR A 101 7.01 12.23 4.92
C THR A 101 6.59 12.90 3.62
N ARG A 102 5.60 13.80 3.70
CA ARG A 102 4.91 14.34 2.54
C ARG A 102 5.86 15.03 1.59
N GLU A 103 6.73 15.88 2.11
CA GLU A 103 7.68 16.68 1.33
C GLU A 103 8.61 15.76 0.52
N ASN A 104 9.12 14.71 1.15
CA ASN A 104 9.99 13.73 0.50
C ASN A 104 9.24 12.90 -0.54
N TYR A 105 8.03 12.44 -0.21
CA TYR A 105 7.23 11.63 -1.12
C TYR A 105 6.77 12.44 -2.33
N ASP A 106 6.43 13.71 -2.12
CA ASP A 106 6.05 14.64 -3.17
C ASP A 106 7.16 14.82 -4.21
N LEU A 107 8.44 14.72 -3.86
CA LEU A 107 9.54 14.80 -4.84
C LEU A 107 9.56 13.62 -5.82
N CYS A 108 9.09 12.44 -5.38
CA CYS A 108 9.23 11.19 -6.13
C CYS A 108 7.92 10.73 -6.80
N ARG A 109 6.76 11.21 -6.33
CA ARG A 109 5.47 10.76 -6.87
C ARG A 109 5.24 11.23 -8.29
N VAL A 110 4.52 10.42 -9.06
CA VAL A 110 4.15 10.74 -10.44
C VAL A 110 3.42 12.07 -10.48
N LYS A 111 4.00 13.05 -11.17
CA LYS A 111 3.39 14.37 -11.34
C LYS A 111 2.31 14.32 -12.43
N PRO A 112 1.22 15.10 -12.29
CA PRO A 112 0.31 15.34 -13.39
C PRO A 112 1.08 15.81 -14.63
N SER A 113 0.93 15.13 -15.77
CA SER A 113 1.40 15.68 -17.05
C SER A 113 0.29 16.55 -17.64
N SER A 114 0.68 17.66 -18.26
CA SER A 114 -0.21 18.53 -19.06
C SER A 114 -0.80 17.82 -20.29
N SER A 115 -0.34 16.61 -20.59
CA SER A 115 -0.77 15.77 -21.71
C SER A 115 -1.72 14.63 -21.33
N SER A 116 -2.21 14.61 -20.08
CA SER A 116 -3.16 13.58 -19.64
C SER A 116 -4.46 13.72 -20.44
N PRO A 117 -5.00 12.64 -21.05
CA PRO A 117 -6.23 12.73 -21.83
C PRO A 117 -7.37 13.24 -20.94
N SER A 118 -8.10 14.23 -21.45
CA SER A 118 -9.36 14.69 -20.86
C SER A 118 -10.30 13.49 -20.70
N PRO A 119 -11.08 13.39 -19.60
CA PRO A 119 -11.98 12.27 -19.41
C PRO A 119 -12.89 12.10 -20.63
N ALA A 120 -12.85 10.89 -21.21
CA ALA A 120 -13.67 10.54 -22.37
C ALA A 120 -15.16 10.69 -22.04
N SER A 121 -15.93 11.08 -23.05
CA SER A 121 -17.36 11.40 -22.98
C SER A 121 -18.21 10.34 -22.25
N PRO A 122 -19.31 10.76 -21.58
CA PRO A 122 -20.10 9.91 -20.72
C PRO A 122 -21.07 9.05 -21.55
N SER A 123 -20.74 7.78 -21.77
CA SER A 123 -21.70 6.79 -22.30
C SER A 123 -21.68 5.46 -21.56
N SER A 124 -21.12 5.41 -20.34
CA SER A 124 -21.21 4.22 -19.48
C SER A 124 -21.54 4.64 -18.04
N PRO A 125 -22.62 4.10 -17.42
CA PRO A 125 -22.97 4.40 -16.05
C PRO A 125 -22.21 3.45 -15.13
N ALA A 126 -20.99 3.82 -14.71
CA ALA A 126 -20.34 3.23 -13.54
C ALA A 126 -19.11 4.04 -13.12
N ILE A 127 -19.14 4.48 -11.85
CA ILE A 127 -18.06 5.08 -11.06
C ILE A 127 -17.68 6.51 -11.48
N GLU A 128 -18.16 7.49 -10.70
CA GLU A 128 -17.55 8.81 -10.55
C GLU A 128 -16.13 8.67 -9.94
N SER A 129 -15.23 7.99 -10.65
CA SER A 129 -13.85 7.87 -10.23
C SER A 129 -13.22 9.22 -10.48
N ALA A 130 -12.94 9.94 -9.40
CA ALA A 130 -12.08 11.11 -9.41
C ALA A 130 -10.77 10.70 -10.10
N THR A 131 -10.67 11.00 -11.40
CA THR A 131 -9.49 10.72 -12.20
C THR A 131 -8.40 11.66 -11.70
N ARG A 132 -7.63 11.19 -10.71
CA ARG A 132 -6.52 11.96 -10.17
C ARG A 132 -5.54 12.23 -11.30
N VAL A 133 -5.32 13.52 -11.56
CA VAL A 133 -4.25 13.99 -12.44
C VAL A 133 -2.96 13.90 -11.61
N GLY A 134 -2.36 12.70 -11.53
CA GLY A 134 -1.13 12.43 -10.76
C GLY A 134 -1.21 11.19 -9.86
N GLY A 135 -0.05 10.71 -9.42
CA GLY A 135 0.04 9.58 -8.50
C GLY A 135 -0.37 9.94 -7.06
N GLY A 136 -1.01 9.00 -6.36
CA GLY A 136 -1.29 9.09 -4.93
C GLY A 136 -0.08 8.77 -4.05
N TYR A 137 -0.33 8.51 -2.77
CA TYR A 137 0.70 8.23 -1.77
C TYR A 137 0.90 6.72 -1.50
N GLY A 138 0.31 5.87 -2.34
CA GLY A 138 0.52 4.42 -2.33
C GLY A 138 -0.53 3.62 -1.56
N GLY A 139 -0.46 2.30 -1.73
CA GLY A 139 -1.43 1.31 -1.26
C GLY A 139 -1.35 0.87 0.21
N LEU A 140 -0.46 1.47 1.01
CA LEU A 140 0.02 0.89 2.26
C LEU A 140 0.12 1.96 3.36
N PHE A 141 -0.38 1.64 4.55
CA PHE A 141 -0.20 2.46 5.74
C PHE A 141 0.01 1.58 6.98
N SER A 142 0.44 2.20 8.08
CA SER A 142 0.57 1.51 9.38
C SER A 142 -0.06 2.30 10.51
N LEU A 143 -0.46 1.60 11.56
CA LEU A 143 -1.07 2.16 12.77
C LEU A 143 -0.25 1.79 13.99
N THR A 144 -0.15 2.73 14.92
CA THR A 144 0.29 2.47 16.30
C THR A 144 -0.85 2.76 17.26
N PHE A 145 -0.77 2.19 18.47
CA PHE A 145 -1.87 2.16 19.41
C PHE A 145 -1.43 2.63 20.78
N THR A 146 -2.37 3.12 21.57
CA THR A 146 -2.12 3.62 22.93
C THR A 146 -1.78 2.52 23.92
N SER A 147 -2.09 1.27 23.59
CA SER A 147 -1.71 0.10 24.40
C SER A 147 -1.60 -1.17 23.55
N PRO A 148 -0.88 -2.20 24.04
CA PRO A 148 -0.88 -3.53 23.41
C PRO A 148 -2.27 -4.14 23.28
N LEU A 149 -3.15 -3.92 24.27
CA LEU A 149 -4.53 -4.39 24.22
C LEU A 149 -5.32 -3.71 23.10
N ALA A 150 -5.17 -2.38 22.93
CA ALA A 150 -5.82 -1.66 21.84
C ALA A 150 -5.38 -2.18 20.46
N SER A 151 -4.08 -2.42 20.27
CA SER A 151 -3.54 -3.03 19.04
C SER A 151 -4.13 -4.41 18.77
N GLN A 152 -4.13 -5.30 19.77
CA GLN A 152 -4.66 -6.65 19.65
C GLN A 152 -6.16 -6.64 19.35
N THR A 153 -6.93 -5.85 20.09
CA THR A 153 -8.37 -5.71 19.89
C THR A 153 -8.67 -5.18 18.49
N PHE A 154 -7.97 -4.13 18.04
CA PHE A 154 -8.13 -3.61 16.69
C PHE A 154 -7.86 -4.69 15.64
N PHE A 155 -6.69 -5.35 15.69
CA PHE A 155 -6.31 -6.36 14.71
C PHE A 155 -7.24 -7.59 14.72
N ASN A 156 -7.73 -7.99 15.90
CA ASN A 156 -8.63 -9.12 16.03
C ASN A 156 -10.01 -8.86 15.42
N ASN A 157 -10.49 -7.60 15.49
CA ASN A 157 -11.78 -7.20 14.92
C ASN A 157 -11.73 -6.87 13.43
N LEU A 158 -10.56 -6.79 12.80
CA LEU A 158 -10.47 -6.62 11.35
C LEU A 158 -11.07 -7.83 10.62
N THR A 159 -12.02 -7.54 9.74
CA THR A 159 -12.74 -8.51 8.89
C THR A 159 -11.99 -8.84 7.59
N CYS A 160 -11.00 -8.03 7.22
CA CYS A 160 -10.17 -8.26 6.05
C CYS A 160 -9.20 -9.45 6.23
N CYS A 161 -8.58 -9.87 5.13
CA CYS A 161 -7.64 -10.97 5.16
C CYS A 161 -6.39 -10.64 6.01
N LYS A 162 -5.84 -11.63 6.70
CA LYS A 162 -4.66 -11.48 7.56
C LYS A 162 -3.46 -12.15 6.90
N GLY A 163 -2.40 -11.39 6.62
CA GLY A 163 -1.20 -11.94 5.97
C GLY A 163 -0.08 -10.93 5.73
N PRO A 164 1.19 -11.37 5.64
CA PRO A 164 2.35 -10.49 5.54
C PRO A 164 2.59 -9.91 4.14
N SER A 165 1.85 -10.35 3.11
CA SER A 165 1.97 -9.81 1.75
C SER A 165 1.36 -8.40 1.64
N LEU A 166 1.39 -7.84 0.43
CA LEU A 166 0.86 -6.51 0.12
C LEU A 166 0.59 -6.36 -1.38
N GLY A 167 -0.15 -5.31 -1.75
CA GLY A 167 -0.48 -4.99 -3.13
C GLY A 167 -1.41 -6.02 -3.76
N THR A 168 -2.41 -6.47 -3.01
CA THR A 168 -3.41 -7.44 -3.45
C THR A 168 -4.70 -6.73 -3.88
N ASN A 169 -5.57 -7.41 -4.62
CA ASN A 169 -6.86 -6.85 -5.04
C ASN A 169 -7.86 -6.74 -3.87
N PHE A 170 -7.56 -7.35 -2.74
CA PHE A 170 -8.30 -7.29 -1.49
C PHE A 170 -7.37 -6.77 -0.38
N THR A 171 -7.94 -6.26 0.69
CA THR A 171 -7.23 -5.66 1.81
C THR A 171 -6.58 -6.75 2.67
N LEU A 172 -5.31 -6.53 3.02
CA LEU A 172 -4.53 -7.36 3.91
C LEU A 172 -4.09 -6.57 5.13
N ALA A 173 -4.19 -7.16 6.31
CA ALA A 173 -3.60 -6.62 7.53
C ALA A 173 -2.62 -7.61 8.17
N CYS A 174 -1.60 -7.09 8.86
CA CYS A 174 -0.70 -7.93 9.65
C CYS A 174 -0.10 -7.19 10.86
N PRO A 175 0.25 -7.89 11.95
CA PRO A 175 1.04 -7.35 13.05
C PRO A 175 2.51 -7.29 12.60
N PHE A 176 2.86 -6.26 11.83
CA PHE A 176 4.10 -6.20 11.05
C PHE A 176 5.35 -6.42 11.91
N THR A 177 5.47 -5.72 13.03
CA THR A 177 6.65 -5.82 13.90
C THR A 177 6.84 -7.23 14.44
N ILE A 178 5.75 -7.89 14.81
CA ILE A 178 5.79 -9.28 15.29
C ILE A 178 6.20 -10.25 14.18
N LEU A 179 5.75 -10.03 12.94
CA LEU A 179 6.10 -10.93 11.83
C LEU A 179 7.51 -10.68 11.27
N ALA A 180 7.96 -9.43 11.21
CA ALA A 180 9.21 -9.05 10.56
C ALA A 180 10.40 -8.95 11.52
N HIS A 181 10.16 -8.62 12.80
CA HIS A 181 11.20 -8.23 13.76
C HIS A 181 11.07 -8.95 15.11
N TYR A 182 10.47 -10.14 15.15
CA TYR A 182 10.22 -10.88 16.39
C TYR A 182 11.46 -11.04 17.29
N GLY A 183 12.61 -11.29 16.69
CA GLY A 183 13.87 -11.49 17.41
C GLY A 183 14.60 -10.20 17.81
N GLU A 184 14.10 -9.04 17.39
CA GLU A 184 14.80 -7.75 17.51
C GLU A 184 13.84 -6.59 17.85
N LEU A 185 12.83 -6.86 18.67
CA LEU A 185 11.75 -5.90 18.98
C LEU A 185 12.28 -4.58 19.59
N ASP A 186 13.20 -4.65 20.56
CA ASP A 186 13.76 -3.45 21.21
C ASP A 186 14.55 -2.60 20.20
N TRP A 187 15.25 -3.25 19.27
CA TRP A 187 15.96 -2.56 18.19
C TRP A 187 14.97 -1.89 17.23
N ALA A 188 13.93 -2.61 16.81
CA ALA A 188 12.90 -2.10 15.90
C ALA A 188 12.16 -0.90 16.52
N GLU A 189 11.85 -0.96 17.82
CA GLU A 189 11.23 0.13 18.57
C GLU A 189 12.11 1.39 18.58
N GLY A 190 13.43 1.24 18.64
CA GLY A 190 14.39 2.35 18.51
C GLY A 190 14.29 3.12 17.18
N PHE A 191 13.69 2.53 16.14
CA PHE A 191 13.39 3.18 14.85
C PHE A 191 11.91 3.53 14.67
N GLY A 192 11.11 3.49 15.74
CA GLY A 192 9.68 3.80 15.70
C GLY A 192 8.80 2.66 15.17
N VAL A 193 9.36 1.45 15.01
CA VAL A 193 8.62 0.25 14.59
C VAL A 193 8.10 -0.45 15.86
N GLU A 194 7.07 0.12 16.47
CA GLU A 194 6.53 -0.33 17.76
C GLU A 194 6.01 -1.78 17.72
N ARG A 195 6.13 -2.52 18.83
CA ARG A 195 5.68 -3.92 18.94
C ARG A 195 4.23 -4.14 18.51
N GLY A 196 3.35 -3.17 18.80
CA GLY A 196 1.92 -3.21 18.47
C GLY A 196 1.56 -2.68 17.08
N LEU A 197 2.53 -2.42 16.20
CA LEU A 197 2.26 -1.83 14.89
C LEU A 197 1.50 -2.79 13.98
N VAL A 198 0.36 -2.33 13.47
CA VAL A 198 -0.46 -3.03 12.48
C VAL A 198 -0.24 -2.37 11.13
N ARG A 199 0.13 -3.15 10.12
CA ARG A 199 0.30 -2.69 8.73
C ARG A 199 -0.86 -3.16 7.90
N VAL A 200 -1.43 -2.27 7.09
CA VAL A 200 -2.58 -2.53 6.23
C VAL A 200 -2.22 -2.19 4.78
N SER A 201 -2.37 -3.17 3.90
CA SER A 201 -2.32 -3.04 2.44
C SER A 201 -3.74 -3.02 1.92
N VAL A 202 -4.21 -1.89 1.43
CA VAL A 202 -5.60 -1.70 1.02
C VAL A 202 -5.83 -2.24 -0.39
N GLY A 203 -6.99 -2.86 -0.59
CA GLY A 203 -7.43 -3.45 -1.86
C GLY A 203 -8.47 -2.60 -2.59
N LEU A 204 -9.31 -3.30 -3.36
CA LEU A 204 -10.31 -2.74 -4.27
C LEU A 204 -11.74 -2.82 -3.71
N GLU A 205 -11.90 -3.15 -2.43
CA GLU A 205 -13.23 -3.17 -1.82
C GLU A 205 -13.93 -1.82 -1.92
N GLU A 206 -15.26 -1.84 -1.86
CA GLU A 206 -16.05 -0.61 -1.83
C GLU A 206 -15.65 0.23 -0.63
N ARG A 207 -15.42 1.53 -0.87
CA ARG A 207 -14.88 2.44 0.13
C ARG A 207 -15.72 2.47 1.39
N GLU A 208 -17.05 2.41 1.24
CA GLU A 208 -17.99 2.44 2.35
C GLU A 208 -17.93 1.16 3.20
N GLU A 209 -17.48 0.03 2.66
CA GLU A 209 -17.20 -1.19 3.44
C GLU A 209 -15.90 -1.02 4.24
N LEU A 210 -14.86 -0.46 3.60
CA LEU A 210 -13.56 -0.23 4.24
C LEU A 210 -13.63 0.74 5.44
N VAL A 211 -14.47 1.78 5.36
CA VAL A 211 -14.62 2.76 6.47
C VAL A 211 -15.68 2.36 7.50
N ARG A 212 -16.56 1.40 7.18
CA ARG A 212 -17.55 0.89 8.15
C ARG A 212 -16.94 -0.10 9.13
N GLY A 213 -15.96 -0.90 8.69
CA GLY A 213 -15.14 -1.77 9.54
C GLY A 213 -15.93 -2.81 10.32
#